data_AF-A0A5K0YXW8-F1
#
_entry.id   AF-A0A5K0YXW8-F1
#
_cell.length_a   1.000
_cell.length_b   1.000
_cell.length_c   1.000
_cell.angle_alpha   90.00
_cell.angle_beta   90.00
_cell.angle_gamma   90.00
#
_symmetry.space_group_name_H-M   'P 1'
#
loop_
_entity.id
_entity.type
_entity.pdbx_description
1 polymer ?
#
loop_
_entity_poly.entity_id
_entity_poly.type
_entity_poly.pdbx_seq_one_letter_code
_entity_poly.pdbx_strand_id
1 'polypeptide(L)'
;FYVDDVPIREVVRTATMGGDYPSKPMSLYATIWDGSTWATLNGRYKADYKYAPFVAEFTDFVLQGCAVDTIQQVPEKCNEEDARFNVEDLAVITPEKRAAMQQFRQTYMAYSHCYDRDRYPNPMPECLRVPEEEERFKSSGHLKIPIGRKRHSRRRSRTPAAESGHRTKV
;
A
#
# COMPACT_ATOMS: atom_id res chain seq x y z
N PHE A 1 -1.76 2.86 -9.23
CA PHE A 1 -0.33 2.78 -8.84
C PHE A 1 0.17 1.39 -9.17
N TYR A 2 1.34 1.30 -9.79
CA TYR A 2 1.92 0.05 -10.31
C TYR A 2 3.38 -0.13 -9.87
N VAL A 3 3.81 -1.39 -9.81
CA VAL A 3 5.21 -1.83 -9.71
C VAL A 3 5.34 -3.02 -10.66
N ASP A 4 6.25 -2.97 -11.64
CA ASP A 4 6.46 -4.03 -12.64
C ASP A 4 5.15 -4.58 -13.23
N ASP A 5 4.27 -3.68 -13.72
CA ASP A 5 2.92 -3.97 -14.25
C ASP A 5 1.91 -4.56 -13.26
N VAL A 6 2.30 -4.80 -12.01
CA VAL A 6 1.39 -5.24 -10.95
C VAL A 6 0.74 -4.02 -10.28
N PRO A 7 -0.60 -3.88 -10.33
CA PRO A 7 -1.27 -2.82 -9.60
C PRO A 7 -1.12 -3.05 -8.10
N ILE A 8 -0.73 -2.01 -7.35
CA ILE A 8 -0.54 -2.07 -5.89
C ILE A 8 -1.59 -1.25 -5.11
N ARG A 9 -2.22 -0.29 -5.79
CA ARG A 9 -3.30 0.55 -5.27
C ARG A 9 -4.11 1.14 -6.42
N GLU A 10 -5.43 1.06 -6.28
CA GLU A 10 -6.43 1.71 -7.13
C GLU A 10 -7.16 2.76 -6.28
N VAL A 11 -7.43 3.94 -6.86
CA VAL A 11 -8.28 4.97 -6.24
C VAL A 11 -9.37 5.30 -7.25
N VAL A 12 -10.55 4.73 -7.06
CA VAL A 12 -11.69 4.94 -7.95
C VAL A 12 -12.42 6.21 -7.55
N ARG A 13 -12.65 7.11 -8.49
CA ARG A 13 -13.47 8.31 -8.23
C ARG A 13 -14.90 7.89 -7.90
N THR A 14 -15.37 8.28 -6.72
CA THR A 14 -16.79 8.13 -6.33
C THR A 14 -17.42 9.51 -6.15
N ALA A 15 -18.75 9.57 -6.22
CA ALA A 15 -19.49 10.83 -6.00
C ALA A 15 -19.28 11.39 -4.57
N THR A 16 -19.04 10.51 -3.60
CA THR A 16 -18.85 10.88 -2.19
C THR A 16 -17.50 11.53 -1.91
N MET A 17 -16.51 11.39 -2.80
CA MET A 17 -15.21 12.04 -2.65
C MET A 17 -15.25 13.55 -2.91
N GLY A 18 -16.25 14.06 -3.64
CA GLY A 18 -16.34 15.50 -3.92
C GLY A 18 -15.03 16.09 -4.47
N GLY A 19 -14.45 17.04 -3.74
CA GLY A 19 -13.18 17.69 -4.07
C GLY A 19 -11.91 16.93 -3.66
N ASP A 20 -12.04 15.78 -2.98
CA ASP A 20 -10.91 14.97 -2.52
C ASP A 20 -10.25 14.18 -3.67
N TYR A 21 -10.97 13.99 -4.78
CA TYR A 21 -10.40 13.38 -5.97
C TYR A 21 -9.65 14.43 -6.81
N PRO A 22 -8.38 14.19 -7.19
CA PRO A 22 -7.59 15.15 -7.95
C PRO A 22 -8.22 15.39 -9.33
N SER A 23 -8.60 16.65 -9.59
CA SER A 23 -9.27 17.08 -10.84
C SER A 23 -8.61 18.30 -11.50
N LYS A 24 -7.52 18.79 -10.92
CA LYS A 24 -6.74 19.91 -11.46
C LYS A 24 -5.52 19.40 -12.21
N PRO A 25 -5.00 20.17 -13.19
CA PRO A 25 -3.71 19.90 -13.81
C PRO A 25 -2.60 19.66 -12.77
N MET A 26 -1.72 18.70 -13.06
CA MET A 26 -0.60 18.34 -12.19
C MET A 26 0.71 18.35 -12.98
N SER A 27 1.82 18.51 -12.25
CA SER A 27 3.17 18.36 -12.79
C SER A 27 3.85 17.15 -12.14
N LEU A 28 4.71 16.47 -12.90
CA LEU A 28 5.53 15.39 -12.38
C LEU A 28 6.78 15.96 -11.70
N TYR A 29 7.11 15.43 -10.52
CA TYR A 29 8.33 15.76 -9.77
C TYR A 29 9.06 14.48 -9.37
N ALA A 30 10.38 14.51 -9.43
CA ALA A 30 11.26 13.49 -8.86
C ALA A 30 12.33 14.18 -8.01
N THR A 31 12.43 13.83 -6.73
CA THR A 31 13.35 14.47 -5.78
C THR A 31 13.98 13.44 -4.85
N ILE A 32 15.24 13.67 -4.49
CA ILE A 32 15.93 13.00 -3.38
C ILE A 32 16.15 14.03 -2.29
N TRP A 33 15.72 13.73 -1.06
CA TRP A 33 15.76 14.68 0.05
C TRP A 33 15.82 13.97 1.41
N ASP A 34 16.23 14.70 2.44
CA ASP A 34 16.38 14.18 3.80
C ASP A 34 15.06 14.17 4.58
N GLY A 35 14.46 12.99 4.72
CA GLY A 35 13.26 12.72 5.50
C GLY A 35 13.50 12.25 6.94
N SER A 36 14.66 12.52 7.55
CA SER A 36 15.10 11.94 8.83
C SER A 36 14.12 12.06 10.00
N THR A 37 13.19 13.03 9.97
CA THR A 37 12.18 13.20 11.03
C THR A 37 11.06 12.17 10.99
N TRP A 38 10.90 11.42 9.88
CA TRP A 38 9.77 10.50 9.71
C TRP A 38 10.07 9.23 8.89
N ALA A 39 10.98 9.28 7.90
CA ALA A 39 11.09 8.26 6.84
C ALA A 39 11.43 6.85 7.34
N THR A 40 12.38 6.69 8.27
CA THR A 40 12.83 5.37 8.73
C THR A 40 12.41 5.11 10.18
N LEU A 41 11.44 4.19 10.34
CA LEU A 41 10.86 3.82 11.64
C LEU A 41 10.38 5.04 12.43
N ASN A 42 9.54 5.87 11.79
CA ASN A 42 8.99 7.10 12.36
C ASN A 42 10.08 8.07 12.86
N GLY A 43 11.17 8.18 12.10
CA GLY A 43 12.31 9.08 12.41
C GLY A 43 13.28 8.55 13.46
N ARG A 44 13.16 7.28 13.87
CA ARG A 44 14.08 6.66 14.83
C ARG A 44 15.50 6.55 14.28
N TYR A 45 15.64 6.27 12.99
CA TYR A 45 16.94 6.21 12.31
C TYR A 45 17.02 7.37 11.32
N LYS A 46 18.10 8.15 11.45
CA LYS A 46 18.35 9.35 10.64
C LYS A 46 19.34 9.05 9.53
N ALA A 47 19.35 9.86 8.49
CA ALA A 47 20.35 9.78 7.43
C ALA A 47 21.76 9.94 8.04
N ASP A 48 22.62 8.95 7.78
CA ASP A 48 24.04 9.03 8.14
C ASP A 48 24.83 9.48 6.91
N TYR A 49 25.17 10.77 6.89
CA TYR A 49 25.88 11.42 5.80
C TYR A 49 27.32 10.93 5.61
N LYS A 50 27.85 10.08 6.49
CA LYS A 50 29.11 9.36 6.24
C LYS A 50 29.00 8.40 5.05
N TYR A 51 27.79 7.94 4.72
CA TYR A 51 27.53 7.06 3.56
C TYR A 51 27.13 7.84 2.30
N ALA A 52 27.29 9.17 2.30
CA ALA A 52 27.07 9.97 1.10
C ALA A 52 28.12 9.65 0.00
N PRO A 53 27.79 9.86 -1.29
CA PRO A 53 26.53 10.41 -1.80
C PRO A 53 25.38 9.40 -1.81
N PHE A 54 24.16 9.90 -1.55
CA PHE A 54 22.93 9.16 -1.81
C PHE A 54 22.50 9.43 -3.25
N VAL A 55 22.47 8.40 -4.09
CA VAL A 55 22.22 8.53 -5.52
C VAL A 55 20.93 7.79 -5.89
N ALA A 56 20.08 8.44 -6.67
CA ALA A 56 18.90 7.82 -7.29
C ALA A 56 19.02 8.02 -8.81
N GLU A 57 18.92 6.93 -9.55
CA GLU A 57 18.99 6.92 -11.02
C GLU A 57 17.60 6.62 -11.57
N PHE A 58 17.21 7.37 -12.61
CA PHE A 58 15.92 7.25 -13.27
C PHE A 58 16.16 7.17 -14.78
N THR A 59 15.52 6.20 -15.43
CA THR A 59 15.63 5.93 -16.87
C THR A 59 14.24 5.59 -17.42
N ASP A 60 14.12 5.51 -18.75
CA ASP A 60 12.91 5.04 -19.44
C ASP A 60 11.63 5.80 -19.05
N PHE A 61 11.72 7.14 -19.00
CA PHE A 61 10.57 7.98 -18.68
C PHE A 61 9.47 7.85 -19.75
N VAL A 62 8.32 7.35 -19.32
CA VAL A 62 7.09 7.33 -20.12
C VAL A 62 6.16 8.43 -19.61
N LEU A 63 6.00 9.48 -20.40
CA LEU A 63 5.03 10.53 -20.16
C LEU A 63 3.91 10.41 -21.19
N GLN A 64 2.77 9.95 -20.71
CA GLN A 64 1.58 9.74 -21.50
C GLN A 64 0.44 10.43 -20.73
N GLY A 65 -0.22 11.40 -21.36
CA GLY A 65 -1.30 12.19 -20.77
C GLY A 65 -1.49 13.50 -21.53
N CYS A 66 -2.57 14.23 -21.24
CA CYS A 66 -2.83 15.50 -21.92
C CYS A 66 -1.99 16.64 -21.34
N ALA A 67 -1.13 17.25 -22.16
CA ALA A 67 -0.39 18.44 -21.79
C ALA A 67 -1.30 19.67 -21.78
N VAL A 68 -1.31 20.41 -20.68
CA VAL A 68 -2.12 21.62 -20.52
C VAL A 68 -1.24 22.79 -20.08
N ASP A 69 -1.49 23.96 -20.67
CA ASP A 69 -0.94 25.21 -20.17
C ASP A 69 -1.74 25.65 -18.95
N THR A 70 -1.10 25.74 -17.79
CA THR A 70 -1.75 26.12 -16.52
C THR A 70 -2.32 27.54 -16.51
N ILE A 71 -1.94 28.37 -17.50
CA ILE A 71 -2.42 29.75 -17.66
C ILE A 71 -3.70 29.79 -18.53
N GLN A 72 -3.94 28.78 -19.36
CA GLN A 72 -5.10 28.69 -20.25
C GLN A 72 -6.17 27.76 -19.65
N GLN A 73 -7.43 27.92 -20.09
CA GLN A 73 -8.49 26.96 -19.74
C GLN A 73 -8.14 25.57 -20.32
N VAL A 74 -8.44 24.50 -19.59
CA VAL A 74 -8.18 23.11 -20.02
C VAL A 74 -8.79 22.91 -21.42
N PRO A 75 -7.98 22.61 -22.45
CA PRO A 75 -8.48 22.45 -23.81
C PRO A 75 -9.45 21.27 -23.92
N GLU A 76 -10.53 21.41 -24.69
CA GLU A 76 -11.47 20.30 -24.95
C GLU A 76 -10.79 19.06 -25.53
N LYS A 77 -9.63 19.23 -26.20
CA LYS A 77 -8.78 18.14 -26.73
C LYS A 77 -8.31 17.15 -25.67
N CYS A 78 -8.16 17.56 -24.40
CA CYS A 78 -7.79 16.61 -23.35
C CYS A 78 -8.86 15.55 -23.12
N ASN A 79 -10.13 15.85 -23.42
CA ASN A 79 -11.20 14.86 -23.28
C ASN A 79 -11.03 13.67 -24.24
N GLU A 80 -10.47 13.89 -25.43
CA GLU A 80 -10.22 12.82 -26.43
C GLU A 80 -9.00 11.98 -26.07
N GLU A 81 -7.92 12.61 -25.58
CA GLU A 81 -6.73 11.90 -25.11
C GLU A 81 -7.00 11.12 -23.83
N ASP A 82 -7.76 11.69 -22.89
CA ASP A 82 -8.24 10.99 -21.69
C ASP A 82 -9.10 9.78 -22.08
N ALA A 83 -9.99 9.93 -23.07
CA ALA A 83 -10.80 8.82 -23.56
C ALA A 83 -9.94 7.69 -24.15
N ARG A 84 -8.86 8.00 -24.88
CA ARG A 84 -7.88 7.01 -25.38
C ARG A 84 -7.11 6.35 -24.24
N PHE A 85 -6.71 7.12 -23.24
CA PHE A 85 -6.03 6.62 -22.05
C PHE A 85 -6.88 5.66 -21.22
N ASN A 86 -8.17 5.98 -21.07
CA ASN A 86 -9.12 5.20 -20.31
C ASN A 86 -9.37 3.80 -20.90
N VAL A 87 -8.95 3.57 -22.16
CA VAL A 87 -8.97 2.25 -22.81
C VAL A 87 -7.60 1.57 -22.86
N GLU A 88 -6.53 2.24 -22.42
CA GLU A 88 -5.22 1.61 -22.30
C GLU A 88 -5.21 0.61 -21.14
N ASP A 89 -4.44 -0.45 -21.32
CA ASP A 89 -4.36 -1.57 -20.38
C ASP A 89 -3.97 -1.11 -18.96
N LEU A 90 -3.18 -0.04 -18.83
CA LEU A 90 -2.78 0.52 -17.53
C LEU A 90 -3.92 1.23 -16.77
N ALA A 91 -4.92 1.77 -17.46
CA ALA A 91 -6.05 2.47 -16.85
C ALA A 91 -7.15 1.49 -16.41
N VAL A 92 -7.29 0.35 -17.09
CA VAL A 92 -8.36 -0.63 -16.85
C VAL A 92 -7.90 -1.72 -15.88
N ILE A 93 -8.49 -1.74 -14.67
CA ILE A 93 -8.27 -2.81 -13.69
C ILE A 93 -9.19 -4.01 -13.98
N THR A 94 -8.68 -4.98 -14.74
CA THR A 94 -9.34 -6.26 -15.01
C THR A 94 -9.46 -7.12 -13.74
N PRO A 95 -10.30 -8.18 -13.72
CA PRO A 95 -10.36 -9.11 -12.60
C PRO A 95 -9.01 -9.75 -12.26
N GLU A 96 -8.20 -10.09 -13.25
CA GLU A 96 -6.86 -10.68 -13.08
C GLU A 96 -5.91 -9.68 -12.41
N LYS A 97 -5.92 -8.43 -12.90
CA LYS A 97 -5.16 -7.33 -12.29
C LYS A 97 -5.59 -7.06 -10.85
N ARG A 98 -6.90 -7.09 -10.59
CA ARG A 98 -7.44 -6.93 -9.23
C ARG A 98 -7.00 -8.06 -8.30
N ALA A 99 -7.00 -9.30 -8.77
CA ALA A 99 -6.50 -10.45 -8.01
C ALA A 99 -5.00 -10.33 -7.72
N ALA A 100 -4.19 -9.93 -8.72
CA ALA A 100 -2.77 -9.68 -8.54
C ALA A 100 -2.51 -8.57 -7.50
N MET A 101 -3.28 -7.47 -7.56
CA MET A 101 -3.22 -6.40 -6.55
C MET A 101 -3.55 -6.91 -5.14
N GLN A 102 -4.61 -7.71 -5.01
CA GLN A 102 -4.99 -8.30 -3.71
C GLN A 102 -3.87 -9.19 -3.17
N GLN A 103 -3.29 -10.06 -4.00
CA GLN A 103 -2.17 -10.92 -3.61
C GLN A 103 -0.93 -10.11 -3.20
N PHE A 104 -0.61 -9.05 -3.94
CA PHE A 104 0.49 -8.14 -3.60
C PHE A 104 0.24 -7.49 -2.23
N ARG A 105 -0.95 -6.91 -2.00
CA ARG A 105 -1.32 -6.29 -0.72
C ARG A 105 -1.33 -7.30 0.43
N GLN A 106 -1.77 -8.52 0.17
CA GLN A 106 -1.72 -9.60 1.15
C GLN A 106 -0.29 -9.96 1.56
N THR A 107 0.69 -9.79 0.68
CA THR A 107 2.07 -10.19 0.96
C THR A 107 2.92 -9.04 1.50
N TYR A 108 2.77 -7.85 0.91
CA TYR A 108 3.73 -6.75 1.06
C TYR A 108 3.19 -5.49 1.74
N MET A 109 1.87 -5.38 1.98
CA MET A 109 1.33 -4.18 2.60
C MET A 109 1.54 -4.17 4.12
N ALA A 110 2.41 -3.27 4.59
CA ALA A 110 2.75 -3.12 6.01
C ALA A 110 1.88 -2.10 6.75
N TYR A 111 1.26 -1.16 6.03
CA TYR A 111 0.42 -0.09 6.57
C TYR A 111 -0.69 0.25 5.58
N SER A 112 -1.86 0.64 6.09
CA SER A 112 -2.98 1.18 5.31
C SER A 112 -3.74 2.21 6.13
N HIS A 113 -3.92 3.41 5.58
CA HIS A 113 -4.69 4.48 6.23
C HIS A 113 -6.17 4.14 6.36
N CYS A 114 -6.71 3.31 5.47
CA CYS A 114 -8.11 2.86 5.54
C CYS A 114 -8.42 2.01 6.77
N TYR A 115 -7.41 1.43 7.42
CA TYR A 115 -7.54 0.67 8.66
C TYR A 115 -6.95 1.41 9.87
N ASP A 116 -6.45 2.63 9.67
CA ASP A 116 -5.91 3.48 10.73
C ASP A 116 -7.03 4.27 11.40
N ARG A 117 -7.71 3.62 12.34
CA ARG A 117 -8.80 4.20 13.14
C ARG A 117 -8.30 5.14 14.23
N ASP A 118 -7.03 5.02 14.61
CA ASP A 118 -6.40 5.92 15.58
C ASP A 118 -6.23 7.32 14.95
N ARG A 119 -5.84 7.37 13.66
CA ARG A 119 -5.68 8.61 12.91
C ARG A 119 -6.97 9.07 12.22
N TYR A 120 -7.74 8.14 11.68
CA TYR A 120 -8.98 8.39 10.93
C TYR A 120 -10.14 7.62 11.56
N PRO A 121 -10.79 8.17 12.61
CA PRO A 121 -11.92 7.51 13.27
C PRO A 121 -13.04 7.12 12.30
N ASN A 122 -13.26 7.97 11.28
CA ASN A 122 -14.12 7.73 10.14
C ASN A 122 -13.24 7.48 8.91
N PRO A 123 -13.32 6.31 8.25
CA PRO A 123 -12.57 6.03 7.03
C PRO A 123 -12.88 7.04 5.92
N MET A 124 -11.88 7.34 5.11
CA MET A 124 -12.06 8.23 3.96
C MET A 124 -12.95 7.60 2.88
N PRO A 125 -13.65 8.41 2.04
CA PRO A 125 -14.65 7.91 1.10
C PRO A 125 -14.13 6.95 0.01
N GLU A 126 -12.83 6.94 -0.27
CA GLU A 126 -12.21 6.03 -1.25
C GLU A 126 -11.91 4.63 -0.68
N CYS A 127 -12.03 4.44 0.63
CA CYS A 127 -11.66 3.19 1.29
C CYS A 127 -12.68 2.08 1.04
N LEU A 128 -12.26 1.03 0.34
CA LEU A 128 -13.00 -0.23 0.22
C LEU A 128 -12.66 -1.12 1.41
N ARG A 129 -13.60 -1.31 2.34
CA ARG A 129 -13.38 -2.22 3.49
C ARG A 129 -13.48 -3.67 3.04
N VAL A 130 -12.32 -4.31 2.87
CA VAL A 130 -12.19 -5.76 2.71
C VAL A 130 -12.02 -6.39 4.10
N PRO A 131 -13.01 -7.14 4.63
CA PRO A 131 -12.96 -7.65 6.00
C PRO A 131 -11.74 -8.53 6.30
N GLU A 132 -11.41 -9.44 5.38
CA GLU A 132 -10.24 -10.34 5.51
C GLU A 132 -8.91 -9.58 5.58
N GLU A 133 -8.83 -8.44 4.89
CA GLU A 133 -7.66 -7.58 4.92
C GLU A 133 -7.61 -6.80 6.25
N GLU A 134 -8.74 -6.25 6.70
CA GLU A 134 -8.86 -5.52 7.97
C GLU A 134 -8.40 -6.34 9.17
N GLU A 135 -8.73 -7.63 9.21
CA GLU A 135 -8.31 -8.54 10.29
C GLU A 135 -6.79 -8.63 10.48
N ARG A 136 -6.01 -8.26 9.47
CA ARG A 136 -4.54 -8.30 9.51
C ARG A 136 -3.93 -7.04 10.11
N PHE A 137 -4.69 -5.95 10.24
CA PHE A 137 -4.21 -4.65 10.70
C PHE A 137 -4.64 -4.32 12.12
N LYS A 138 -3.79 -3.59 12.84
CA LYS A 138 -4.11 -2.96 14.13
C LYS A 138 -5.00 -1.73 13.92
N SER A 139 -5.55 -1.17 15.00
CA SER A 139 -6.28 0.11 14.94
C SER A 139 -5.40 1.26 14.43
N SER A 140 -4.08 1.18 14.58
CA SER A 140 -3.12 2.14 14.04
C SER A 140 -2.82 1.96 12.54
N GLY A 141 -3.57 1.11 11.83
CA GLY A 141 -3.37 0.82 10.41
C GLY A 141 -2.10 0.00 10.08
N HIS A 142 -1.28 -0.34 11.08
CA HIS A 142 -0.07 -1.15 10.91
C HIS A 142 -0.37 -2.64 10.96
N LEU A 143 0.35 -3.43 10.16
CA LEU A 143 0.20 -4.89 10.11
C LEU A 143 0.48 -5.52 11.48
N LYS A 144 -0.39 -6.45 11.93
CA LYS A 144 -0.26 -7.14 13.22
C LYS A 144 1.02 -7.95 13.32
N ILE A 145 1.35 -8.67 12.25
CA ILE A 145 2.54 -9.53 12.15
C ILE A 145 3.45 -8.91 11.08
N PRO A 146 4.67 -8.44 11.43
CA PRO A 146 5.57 -7.84 10.46
C PRO A 146 5.91 -8.81 9.31
N ILE A 147 6.06 -8.25 8.11
CA ILE A 147 6.50 -8.97 6.92
C ILE A 147 7.84 -9.66 7.21
N GLY A 148 7.98 -10.92 6.78
CA GLY A 148 9.17 -11.74 7.01
C GLY A 148 9.22 -12.49 8.35
N ARG A 149 8.35 -12.18 9.33
CA ARG A 149 8.23 -12.99 10.55
C ARG A 149 7.23 -14.13 10.35
N LYS A 150 7.73 -15.33 10.02
CA LYS A 150 6.90 -16.56 10.04
C LYS A 150 6.38 -16.80 11.47
N ARG A 151 5.09 -17.15 11.60
CA ARG A 151 4.53 -17.67 12.85
C ARG A 151 5.27 -18.97 13.20
N HIS A 152 6.17 -18.92 14.17
CA HIS A 152 6.58 -20.15 14.85
C HIS A 152 5.39 -20.64 15.66
N SER A 153 4.68 -21.62 15.11
CA SER A 153 3.75 -22.46 15.87
C SER A 153 4.55 -23.12 16.99
N ARG A 154 4.37 -22.66 18.24
CA ARG A 154 4.76 -23.43 19.41
C ARG A 154 3.84 -24.65 19.46
N ARG A 155 4.25 -25.73 18.81
CA ARG A 155 3.64 -27.06 18.94
C ARG A 155 3.87 -27.50 20.38
N ARG A 156 2.90 -27.23 21.26
CA ARG A 156 2.93 -27.66 22.66
C ARG A 156 2.69 -29.17 22.67
N SER A 157 3.76 -29.95 22.66
CA SER A 157 3.68 -31.40 22.87
C SER A 157 3.16 -31.65 24.29
N ARG A 158 1.89 -32.03 24.42
CA ARG A 158 1.35 -32.64 25.64
C ARG A 158 1.88 -34.08 25.69
N THR A 159 2.90 -34.31 26.50
CA THR A 159 3.26 -35.67 26.94
C THR A 159 2.16 -36.16 27.87
N PRO A 160 1.58 -37.36 27.69
CA PRO A 160 0.63 -37.92 28.65
C PRO A 160 1.36 -38.32 29.94
N ALA A 161 0.76 -38.02 31.09
CA ALA A 161 1.25 -38.46 32.39
C ALA A 161 1.13 -39.99 32.48
N ALA A 162 2.21 -40.67 32.86
CA ALA A 162 2.19 -42.09 33.20
C ALA A 162 1.77 -42.24 34.67
N GLU A 163 0.65 -42.92 34.90
CA GLU A 163 0.19 -43.38 36.22
C GLU A 163 1.15 -44.45 36.75
N SER A 164 1.74 -44.21 37.93
CA SER A 164 2.52 -45.20 38.66
C SER A 164 1.60 -46.09 39.49
N GLY A 165 1.30 -47.29 38.98
CA GLY A 165 0.61 -48.34 39.73
C GLY A 165 1.47 -48.89 40.87
N HIS A 166 0.92 -48.82 42.09
CA HIS A 166 1.43 -49.49 43.28
C HIS A 166 1.47 -51.02 43.07
N ARG A 167 2.60 -51.65 43.40
CA ARG A 167 2.74 -53.11 43.44
C ARG A 167 3.10 -53.52 44.88
N THR A 168 2.10 -54.05 45.59
CA THR A 168 2.27 -54.74 46.87
C THR A 168 2.19 -56.25 46.61
N LYS A 169 3.13 -57.04 47.14
CA LYS A 169 2.88 -58.33 47.81
C LYS A 169 4.19 -58.95 48.33
N VAL A 170 4.14 -59.28 49.62
CA VAL A 170 4.63 -60.46 50.37
C VAL A 170 5.84 -61.18 49.81
#